data_AF-A0A238YN68-F1
#
_entry.id   AF-A0A238YN68-F1
#
_cell.length_a   1.000
_cell.length_b   1.000
_cell.length_c   1.000
_cell.angle_alpha   90.00
_cell.angle_beta   90.00
_cell.angle_gamma   90.00
#
_symmetry.space_group_name_H-M   'P 1'
#
loop_
_entity.id
_entity.type
_entity.pdbx_description
1 polymer ?
#
loop_
_entity_poly.entity_id
_entity_poly.type
_entity_poly.pdbx_seq_one_letter_code
_entity_poly.pdbx_strand_id
1 'polypeptide(L)'
;MFVFEITIPGTWLDSDDRDWAWRVEGQLRSLESQFFEANAALNLFASVQSIRPSFAGREVWERDSQRRAEIQRAVEQELGGRMSHEDWEAIHFEAEVRFKREKWSNGGIPREFEHNLPFIYARAFLYALDAFDKFLGVLAKEPDVPLRVAELHEQIAANFPDLRGVRNTSQHLEDRSRGLGAGRNPQPLELKPIANNLINAPGGALVLNCLNGSKYGSTMADGHYGEVDVSPESMQRLQSVLHELLSLFKWHGPKRHAPSA
;
A
#
# COMPACT_ATOMS: atom_id res chain seq x y z
N MET A 1 16.29 4.89 -2.66
CA MET A 1 15.30 5.90 -2.25
C MET A 1 14.99 6.73 -3.48
N PHE A 2 13.71 6.91 -3.79
CA PHE A 2 13.23 7.70 -4.91
C PHE A 2 12.67 9.01 -4.34
N VAL A 3 13.21 10.15 -4.76
CA VAL A 3 12.72 11.46 -4.35
C VAL A 3 12.08 12.10 -5.57
N PHE A 4 10.77 12.26 -5.54
CA PHE A 4 10.03 12.97 -6.58
C PHE A 4 9.79 14.40 -6.14
N GLU A 5 10.46 15.32 -6.81
CA GLU A 5 10.50 16.74 -6.46
C GLU A 5 9.39 17.52 -7.18
N ILE A 6 8.89 18.58 -6.55
CA ILE A 6 7.94 19.51 -7.19
C ILE A 6 8.37 20.95 -6.92
N THR A 7 8.06 21.82 -7.88
CA THR A 7 8.18 23.26 -7.72
C THR A 7 6.80 23.88 -7.74
N ILE A 8 6.44 24.56 -6.65
CA ILE A 8 5.19 25.31 -6.54
C ILE A 8 5.48 26.74 -7.01
N PRO A 9 4.74 27.29 -7.99
CA PRO A 9 5.11 28.54 -8.66
C PRO A 9 5.03 29.80 -7.80
N GLY A 10 4.34 29.76 -6.65
CA GLY A 10 4.34 30.85 -5.67
C GLY A 10 3.80 30.39 -4.33
N THR A 11 3.55 31.33 -3.43
CA THR A 11 3.06 31.04 -2.08
C THR A 11 1.54 31.09 -1.99
N TRP A 12 0.93 31.98 -2.78
CA TRP A 12 -0.51 32.23 -2.80
C TRP A 12 -1.02 32.34 -4.22
N LEU A 13 -2.30 32.04 -4.41
CA LEU A 13 -3.00 32.25 -5.68
C LEU A 13 -3.29 33.73 -5.91
N ASP A 14 -3.04 34.18 -7.13
CA ASP A 14 -3.34 35.54 -7.58
C ASP A 14 -4.79 35.61 -8.08
N SER A 15 -5.71 36.02 -7.19
CA SER A 15 -7.14 36.18 -7.47
C SER A 15 -7.74 37.30 -6.63
N ASP A 16 -8.71 38.03 -7.21
CA ASP A 16 -9.47 39.07 -6.53
C ASP A 16 -10.48 38.47 -5.52
N ASP A 17 -10.93 37.23 -5.75
CA ASP A 17 -11.78 36.48 -4.83
C ASP A 17 -10.92 35.69 -3.83
N ARG A 18 -10.83 36.21 -2.60
CA ARG A 18 -10.05 35.62 -1.52
C ARG A 18 -10.63 34.33 -0.97
N ASP A 19 -11.96 34.19 -0.96
CA ASP A 19 -12.62 32.99 -0.44
C ASP A 19 -12.45 31.84 -1.42
N TRP A 20 -12.54 32.14 -2.72
CA TRP A 20 -12.15 31.20 -3.78
C TRP A 20 -10.69 30.79 -3.67
N ALA A 21 -9.75 31.76 -3.57
CA ALA A 21 -8.32 31.48 -3.50
C ALA A 21 -7.99 30.57 -2.31
N TRP A 22 -8.49 30.87 -1.12
CA TRP A 22 -8.25 30.08 0.08
C TRP A 22 -8.74 28.64 -0.05
N ARG A 23 -9.94 28.44 -0.63
CA ARG A 23 -10.53 27.12 -0.84
C ARG A 23 -9.73 26.31 -1.87
N VAL A 24 -9.36 26.91 -3.00
CA VAL A 24 -8.54 26.24 -4.04
C VAL A 24 -7.15 25.90 -3.50
N GLU A 25 -6.49 26.82 -2.78
CA GLU A 25 -5.22 26.55 -2.10
C GLU A 25 -5.32 25.39 -1.09
N GLY A 26 -6.45 25.26 -0.39
CA GLY A 26 -6.73 24.11 0.48
C GLY A 26 -6.74 22.79 -0.28
N GLN A 27 -7.39 22.75 -1.45
CA GLN A 27 -7.40 21.56 -2.31
C GLN A 27 -6.01 21.25 -2.89
N LEU A 28 -5.28 22.27 -3.35
CA LEU A 28 -3.91 22.11 -3.87
C LEU A 28 -2.94 21.57 -2.81
N ARG A 29 -3.03 22.08 -1.57
CA ARG A 29 -2.24 21.54 -0.44
C ARG A 29 -2.62 20.11 -0.09
N SER A 30 -3.90 19.75 -0.21
CA SER A 30 -4.35 18.37 0.01
C SER A 30 -3.78 17.43 -1.06
N LEU A 31 -3.79 17.84 -2.33
CA LEU A 31 -3.17 17.11 -3.44
C LEU A 31 -1.66 16.94 -3.26
N GLU A 32 -0.95 18.00 -2.89
CA GLU A 32 0.47 17.94 -2.55
C GLU A 32 0.75 16.95 -1.40
N SER A 33 -0.07 16.98 -0.34
CA SER A 33 0.07 16.05 0.78
C SER A 33 -0.10 14.60 0.34
N GLN A 34 -1.12 14.31 -0.48
CA GLN A 34 -1.35 12.95 -0.99
C GLN A 34 -0.24 12.49 -1.95
N PHE A 35 0.31 13.40 -2.74
CA PHE A 35 1.48 13.12 -3.58
C PHE A 35 2.70 12.70 -2.75
N PHE A 36 3.01 13.42 -1.66
CA PHE A 36 4.13 13.04 -0.80
C PHE A 36 3.86 11.79 0.05
N GLU A 37 2.62 11.54 0.44
CA GLU A 37 2.21 10.29 1.08
C GLU A 37 2.43 9.10 0.15
N ALA A 38 2.05 9.22 -1.13
CA ALA A 38 2.35 8.21 -2.15
C ALA A 38 3.87 8.02 -2.33
N ASN A 39 4.65 9.10 -2.40
CA ASN A 39 6.10 9.01 -2.52
C ASN A 39 6.74 8.27 -1.32
N ALA A 40 6.29 8.58 -0.10
CA ALA A 40 6.76 7.93 1.11
C ALA A 40 6.40 6.43 1.12
N ALA A 41 5.15 6.11 0.77
CA ALA A 41 4.68 4.73 0.68
C ALA A 41 5.46 3.90 -0.35
N LEU A 42 5.79 4.47 -1.52
CA LEU A 42 6.63 3.83 -2.52
C LEU A 42 8.01 3.47 -1.96
N ASN A 43 8.65 4.40 -1.25
CA ASN A 43 9.97 4.16 -0.67
C ASN A 43 9.95 3.07 0.41
N LEU A 44 8.92 3.06 1.26
CA LEU A 44 8.73 2.02 2.27
C LEU A 44 8.43 0.66 1.62
N PHE A 45 7.64 0.64 0.56
CA PHE A 45 7.36 -0.57 -0.20
C PHE A 45 8.63 -1.14 -0.85
N ALA A 46 9.43 -0.28 -1.51
CA ALA A 46 10.67 -0.68 -2.15
C ALA A 46 11.71 -1.21 -1.13
N SER A 47 11.78 -0.61 0.06
CA SER A 47 12.71 -1.06 1.10
C SER A 47 12.35 -2.44 1.64
N VAL A 48 11.07 -2.76 1.86
CA VAL A 48 10.69 -4.10 2.32
C VAL A 48 10.75 -5.15 1.22
N GLN A 49 10.60 -4.76 -0.05
CA GLN A 49 10.83 -5.68 -1.16
C GLN A 49 12.31 -6.06 -1.29
N SER A 50 13.24 -5.13 -1.06
CA SER A 50 14.68 -5.42 -1.13
C SER A 50 15.19 -6.24 0.06
N ILE A 51 14.53 -6.17 1.21
CA ILE A 51 14.90 -6.89 2.44
C ILE A 51 14.40 -8.35 2.44
N ARG A 52 13.48 -8.74 1.53
CA ARG A 52 12.93 -10.10 1.51
C ARG A 52 14.06 -11.13 1.51
N PRO A 53 14.18 -11.97 2.55
CA PRO A 53 15.26 -12.95 2.61
C PRO A 53 15.08 -13.92 1.46
N SER A 54 16.02 -13.92 0.52
CA SER A 54 16.37 -15.17 -0.16
C SER A 54 16.68 -16.16 0.96
N PHE A 55 15.86 -17.21 1.09
CA PHE A 55 15.95 -18.32 2.04
C PHE A 55 17.03 -18.15 3.11
N ALA A 56 16.63 -17.96 4.38
CA ALA A 56 17.55 -17.92 5.53
C ALA A 56 18.69 -18.92 5.31
N GLY A 57 19.91 -18.41 5.13
CA GLY A 57 21.06 -19.23 4.73
C GLY A 57 21.24 -20.39 5.70
N ARG A 58 21.85 -21.48 5.23
CA ARG A 58 22.05 -22.71 6.02
C ARG A 58 22.55 -22.44 7.45
N GLU A 59 23.45 -21.47 7.60
CA GLU A 59 23.99 -21.03 8.89
C GLU A 59 22.95 -20.42 9.85
N VAL A 60 21.99 -19.65 9.33
CA VAL A 60 20.91 -19.07 10.15
C VAL A 60 19.98 -20.18 10.62
N TRP A 61 19.68 -21.14 9.74
CA TRP A 61 18.86 -22.30 10.10
C TRP A 61 19.55 -23.18 11.15
N GLU A 62 20.85 -23.46 10.99
CA GLU A 62 21.63 -24.24 11.95
C GLU A 62 21.68 -23.55 13.33
N ARG A 63 21.90 -22.23 13.35
CA ARG A 63 21.91 -21.43 14.59
C ARG A 63 20.54 -21.43 15.28
N ASP A 64 19.47 -21.18 14.53
CA ASP A 64 18.11 -21.19 15.06
C ASP A 64 17.74 -22.58 15.61
N SER A 65 18.16 -23.66 14.92
CA SER A 65 17.95 -25.05 15.35
C SER A 65 18.70 -25.38 16.65
N GLN A 66 19.99 -25.02 16.73
CA GLN A 66 20.79 -25.21 17.95
C GLN A 66 20.18 -24.47 19.14
N ARG A 67 19.77 -23.22 18.93
CA ARG A 67 19.20 -22.40 20.01
C ARG A 67 17.86 -22.96 20.53
N ARG A 68 17.00 -23.47 19.64
CA ARG A 68 15.77 -24.17 20.04
C ARG A 68 16.08 -25.40 20.91
N ALA A 69 17.08 -26.20 20.53
CA ALA A 69 17.46 -27.38 21.28
C ALA A 69 18.05 -27.05 22.67
N GLU A 70 18.70 -25.91 22.83
CA GLU A 70 19.15 -25.42 24.15
C GLU A 70 17.98 -25.01 25.04
N ILE A 71 17.05 -24.22 24.49
CA ILE A 71 15.85 -23.77 25.22
C ILE A 71 15.00 -24.97 25.62
N GLN A 72 14.79 -25.92 24.72
CA GLN A 72 14.02 -27.13 25.01
C GLN A 72 14.64 -27.92 26.17
N ARG A 73 15.96 -28.15 26.16
CA ARG A 73 16.68 -28.82 27.26
C ARG A 73 16.52 -28.08 28.59
N ALA A 74 16.51 -26.75 28.60
CA ALA A 74 16.28 -25.97 29.81
C ALA A 74 14.85 -26.17 30.35
N VAL A 75 13.85 -26.14 29.48
CA VAL A 75 12.44 -26.37 29.86
C VAL A 75 12.23 -27.81 30.38
N GLU A 76 12.85 -28.82 29.77
CA GLU A 76 12.83 -30.21 30.24
C GLU A 76 13.41 -30.36 31.66
N GLN A 77 14.50 -29.64 31.97
CA GLN A 77 15.12 -29.64 33.29
C GLN A 77 14.24 -28.98 34.35
N GLU A 78 13.50 -27.92 33.99
CA GLU A 78 12.57 -27.21 34.89
C GLU A 78 11.37 -28.10 35.30
N LEU A 79 10.94 -29.03 34.45
CA LEU A 79 9.72 -29.84 34.62
C LEU A 79 9.92 -31.18 35.36
N GLY A 80 11.14 -31.62 35.62
CA GLY A 80 11.40 -32.71 36.58
C GLY A 80 10.92 -34.11 36.15
N GLY A 81 11.40 -34.62 35.02
CA GLY A 81 11.77 -36.04 34.84
C GLY A 81 10.69 -37.15 34.77
N ARG A 82 9.40 -36.87 34.95
CA ARG A 82 8.33 -37.83 34.59
C ARG A 82 7.50 -37.26 33.45
N MET A 83 7.87 -37.64 32.22
CA MET A 83 7.27 -37.09 31.01
C MET A 83 6.27 -38.08 30.41
N SER A 84 5.00 -37.68 30.42
CA SER A 84 3.96 -38.21 29.54
C SER A 84 4.06 -37.59 28.14
N HIS A 85 3.30 -38.08 27.17
CA HIS A 85 3.23 -37.49 25.83
C HIS A 85 2.67 -36.05 25.85
N GLU A 86 1.74 -35.74 26.75
CA GLU A 86 1.20 -34.38 26.93
C GLU A 86 2.28 -33.40 27.44
N ASP A 87 3.22 -33.89 28.27
CA ASP A 87 4.35 -33.10 28.75
C ASP A 87 5.34 -32.77 27.62
N TRP A 88 5.49 -33.64 26.62
CA TRP A 88 6.34 -33.38 25.44
C TRP A 88 5.77 -32.25 24.57
N GLU A 89 4.46 -32.24 24.30
CA GLU A 89 3.82 -31.18 23.52
C GLU A 89 3.89 -29.84 24.26
N ALA A 90 3.63 -29.84 25.57
CA ALA A 90 3.73 -28.66 26.41
C ALA A 90 5.15 -28.08 26.43
N ILE A 91 6.16 -28.94 26.55
CA ILE A 91 7.58 -28.55 26.54
C ILE A 91 7.97 -27.96 25.20
N HIS A 92 7.60 -28.62 24.10
CA HIS A 92 7.89 -28.11 22.76
C HIS A 92 7.23 -26.75 22.52
N PHE A 93 5.97 -26.60 22.92
CA PHE A 93 5.25 -25.33 22.82
C PHE A 93 5.92 -24.22 23.63
N GLU A 94 6.25 -24.47 24.90
CA GLU A 94 6.93 -23.50 25.77
C GLU A 94 8.31 -23.11 25.21
N ALA A 95 9.07 -24.08 24.71
CA ALA A 95 10.37 -23.83 24.09
C ALA A 95 10.24 -22.94 22.83
N GLU A 96 9.23 -23.18 21.98
CA GLU A 96 8.93 -22.33 20.82
C GLU A 96 8.52 -20.91 21.24
N VAL A 97 7.72 -20.76 22.30
CA VAL A 97 7.32 -19.44 22.84
C VAL A 97 8.55 -18.67 23.33
N ARG A 98 9.41 -19.29 24.13
CA ARG A 98 10.65 -18.68 24.63
C ARG A 98 11.59 -18.30 23.49
N PHE A 99 11.79 -19.20 22.52
CA PHE A 99 12.60 -18.94 21.34
C PHE A 99 12.09 -17.73 20.54
N LYS A 100 10.77 -17.66 20.28
CA LYS A 100 10.16 -16.53 19.57
C LYS A 100 10.34 -15.22 20.34
N ARG A 101 10.08 -15.21 21.65
CA ARG A 101 10.25 -14.03 22.51
C ARG A 101 11.70 -13.53 22.53
N GLU A 102 12.66 -14.44 22.64
CA GLU A 102 14.09 -14.12 22.58
C GLU A 102 14.45 -13.50 21.22
N LYS A 103 13.97 -14.08 20.12
CA LYS A 103 14.19 -13.54 18.78
C LYS A 103 13.62 -12.13 18.65
N TRP A 104 12.43 -11.87 19.18
CA TRP A 104 11.80 -10.56 19.15
C TRP A 104 12.51 -9.54 20.05
N SER A 105 12.96 -9.93 21.25
CA SER A 105 13.72 -9.03 22.13
C SER A 105 15.07 -8.62 21.53
N ASN A 106 15.62 -9.46 20.65
CA ASN A 106 16.85 -9.17 19.90
C ASN A 106 16.62 -8.43 18.58
N GLY A 107 15.43 -7.87 18.37
CA GLY A 107 15.08 -7.08 17.18
C GLY A 107 14.60 -7.89 15.97
N GLY A 108 14.37 -9.20 16.14
CA GLY A 108 13.77 -10.04 15.11
C GLY A 108 12.31 -9.68 14.85
N ILE A 109 11.93 -9.57 13.58
CA ILE A 109 10.57 -9.26 13.16
C ILE A 109 9.75 -10.56 13.05
N PRO A 110 8.50 -10.61 13.57
CA PRO A 110 7.59 -11.73 13.33
C PRO A 110 7.38 -11.97 11.82
N ARG A 111 7.36 -13.24 11.40
CA ARG A 111 7.16 -13.60 9.98
C ARG A 111 5.85 -13.08 9.43
N GLU A 112 4.82 -13.07 10.26
CA GLU A 112 3.51 -12.51 9.95
C GLU A 112 3.62 -11.02 9.62
N PHE A 113 4.51 -10.28 10.27
CA PHE A 113 4.74 -8.87 9.98
C PHE A 113 5.56 -8.72 8.70
N GLU A 114 6.63 -9.50 8.52
CA GLU A 114 7.44 -9.51 7.28
C GLU A 114 6.57 -9.76 6.04
N HIS A 115 5.65 -10.73 6.14
CA HIS A 115 4.70 -11.02 5.06
C HIS A 115 3.76 -9.84 4.81
N ASN A 116 3.21 -9.23 5.86
CA ASN A 116 2.19 -8.18 5.76
C ASN A 116 2.74 -6.80 5.37
N LEU A 117 3.99 -6.48 5.72
CA LEU A 117 4.59 -5.16 5.50
C LEU A 117 4.50 -4.68 4.04
N PRO A 118 4.88 -5.46 3.02
CA PRO A 118 4.70 -5.07 1.62
C PRO A 118 3.25 -4.72 1.27
N PHE A 119 2.27 -5.46 1.77
CA PHE A 119 0.84 -5.19 1.51
C PHE A 119 0.33 -3.96 2.26
N ILE A 120 0.88 -3.66 3.43
CA ILE A 120 0.56 -2.43 4.16
C ILE A 120 1.02 -1.23 3.35
N TYR A 121 2.27 -1.21 2.88
CA TYR A 121 2.81 -0.08 2.13
C TYR A 121 2.19 0.04 0.73
N ALA A 122 1.89 -1.08 0.06
CA ALA A 122 1.15 -1.06 -1.20
C ALA A 122 -0.25 -0.45 -1.04
N ARG A 123 -0.98 -0.78 0.04
CA ARG A 123 -2.27 -0.15 0.33
C ARG A 123 -2.16 1.32 0.68
N ALA A 124 -1.13 1.72 1.43
CA ALA A 124 -0.87 3.13 1.71
C ALA A 124 -0.68 3.93 0.40
N PHE A 125 0.11 3.38 -0.54
CA PHE A 125 0.28 3.96 -1.87
C PHE A 125 -1.05 4.05 -2.64
N LEU A 126 -1.82 2.96 -2.68
CA LEU A 126 -3.13 2.89 -3.32
C LEU A 126 -4.10 3.94 -2.75
N TYR A 127 -4.14 4.09 -1.43
CA TYR A 127 -5.03 5.04 -0.76
C TYR A 127 -4.60 6.48 -1.01
N ALA A 128 -3.31 6.79 -0.98
CA ALA A 128 -2.81 8.12 -1.33
C ALA A 128 -3.16 8.49 -2.78
N LEU A 129 -3.03 7.54 -3.71
CA LEU A 129 -3.38 7.74 -5.11
C LEU A 129 -4.89 7.95 -5.33
N ASP A 130 -5.75 7.15 -4.69
CA ASP A 130 -7.22 7.32 -4.73
C ASP A 130 -7.67 8.62 -4.05
N ALA A 131 -7.00 9.03 -2.97
CA ALA A 131 -7.28 10.31 -2.32
C ALA A 131 -6.86 11.49 -3.21
N PHE A 132 -5.71 11.41 -3.89
CA PHE A 132 -5.29 12.40 -4.87
C PHE A 132 -6.34 12.54 -5.99
N ASP A 133 -6.77 11.43 -6.58
CA ASP A 133 -7.83 11.40 -7.60
C ASP A 133 -9.12 12.09 -7.11
N LYS A 134 -9.57 11.75 -5.90
CA LYS A 134 -10.77 12.36 -5.29
C LYS A 134 -10.64 13.86 -5.07
N PHE A 135 -9.51 14.33 -4.53
CA PHE A 135 -9.29 15.77 -4.32
C PHE A 135 -9.23 16.51 -5.66
N LEU A 136 -8.61 15.92 -6.68
CA LEU A 136 -8.55 16.49 -8.01
C LEU A 136 -9.96 16.55 -8.64
N GLY A 137 -10.76 15.51 -8.46
CA GLY A 137 -12.16 15.47 -8.90
C GLY A 137 -13.08 16.43 -8.17
N VAL A 138 -12.78 16.79 -6.91
CA VAL A 138 -13.45 17.89 -6.19
C VAL A 138 -13.02 19.23 -6.77
N LEU A 139 -11.71 19.45 -6.92
CA LEU A 139 -11.16 20.68 -7.48
C LEU A 139 -11.68 20.96 -8.89
N ALA A 140 -11.80 19.93 -9.73
CA ALA A 140 -12.35 20.05 -11.09
C ALA A 140 -13.81 20.53 -11.16
N LYS A 141 -14.54 20.47 -10.04
CA LYS A 141 -15.95 20.92 -9.94
C LYS A 141 -16.10 22.27 -9.27
N GLU A 142 -15.00 22.85 -8.75
CA GLU A 142 -15.05 24.17 -8.14
C GLU A 142 -15.33 25.23 -9.22
N PRO A 143 -16.14 26.26 -8.92
CA PRO A 143 -16.33 27.39 -9.83
C PRO A 143 -15.01 28.07 -10.18
N ASP A 144 -14.93 28.67 -11.37
CA ASP A 144 -13.82 29.54 -11.82
C ASP A 144 -12.42 28.88 -11.83
N VAL A 145 -12.34 27.54 -11.78
CA VAL A 145 -11.10 26.80 -12.05
C VAL A 145 -10.89 26.60 -13.57
N PRO A 146 -9.64 26.51 -14.04
CA PRO A 146 -9.37 26.22 -15.45
C PRO A 146 -10.00 24.89 -15.90
N LEU A 147 -10.64 24.86 -17.07
CA LEU A 147 -11.26 23.65 -17.63
C LEU A 147 -10.28 22.46 -17.75
N ARG A 148 -9.00 22.78 -17.96
CA ARG A 148 -7.90 21.80 -18.03
C ARG A 148 -7.76 20.95 -16.76
N VAL A 149 -8.25 21.41 -15.61
CA VAL A 149 -8.27 20.62 -14.36
C VAL A 149 -9.14 19.37 -14.50
N ALA A 150 -10.28 19.47 -15.18
CA ALA A 150 -11.16 18.31 -15.43
C ALA A 150 -10.49 17.29 -16.36
N GLU A 151 -9.76 17.77 -17.37
CA GLU A 151 -9.00 16.91 -18.28
C GLU A 151 -7.85 16.18 -17.56
N LEU A 152 -7.20 16.83 -16.59
CA LEU A 152 -6.19 16.18 -15.73
C LEU A 152 -6.79 15.09 -14.84
N HIS A 153 -8.01 15.30 -14.34
CA HIS A 153 -8.72 14.25 -13.59
C HIS A 153 -9.03 13.04 -14.47
N GLU A 154 -9.46 13.25 -15.72
CA GLU A 154 -9.66 12.16 -16.68
C GLU A 154 -8.35 11.42 -17.01
N GLN A 155 -7.21 12.13 -17.08
CA GLN A 155 -5.90 11.52 -17.26
C GLN A 155 -5.51 10.58 -16.11
N ILE A 156 -5.89 10.88 -14.86
CA ILE A 156 -5.67 9.97 -13.73
C ILE A 156 -6.45 8.66 -13.94
N ALA A 157 -7.72 8.74 -14.34
CA ALA A 157 -8.52 7.55 -14.64
C ALA A 157 -7.93 6.71 -15.78
N ALA A 158 -7.37 7.36 -16.81
CA ALA A 158 -6.68 6.67 -17.91
C ALA A 158 -5.35 6.02 -17.47
N ASN A 159 -4.60 6.69 -16.59
CA ASN A 159 -3.32 6.20 -16.07
C ASN A 159 -3.50 5.05 -15.07
N PHE A 160 -4.62 5.02 -14.35
CA PHE A 160 -4.91 4.07 -13.28
C PHE A 160 -6.36 3.53 -13.36
N PRO A 161 -6.70 2.77 -14.41
CA PRO A 161 -8.08 2.35 -14.67
C PRO A 161 -8.69 1.51 -13.54
N ASP A 162 -7.88 0.65 -12.89
CA ASP A 162 -8.35 -0.27 -11.86
C ASP A 162 -8.31 0.33 -10.44
N LEU A 163 -7.80 1.56 -10.27
CA LEU A 163 -7.54 2.19 -8.97
C LEU A 163 -8.75 2.11 -8.04
N ARG A 164 -9.89 2.62 -8.54
CA ARG A 164 -11.13 2.67 -7.76
C ARG A 164 -11.63 1.27 -7.41
N GLY A 165 -11.53 0.33 -8.34
CA GLY A 165 -11.99 -1.04 -8.15
C GLY A 165 -11.18 -1.78 -7.09
N VAL A 166 -9.85 -1.74 -7.21
CA VAL A 166 -8.90 -2.36 -6.26
C VAL A 166 -9.01 -1.71 -4.88
N ARG A 167 -9.14 -0.37 -4.81
CA ARG A 167 -9.33 0.34 -3.55
C ARG A 167 -10.64 -0.03 -2.86
N ASN A 168 -11.76 -0.09 -3.61
CA ASN A 168 -13.04 -0.50 -3.06
C ASN A 168 -12.98 -1.92 -2.48
N THR A 169 -12.31 -2.86 -3.16
CA THR A 169 -12.12 -4.21 -2.63
C THR A 169 -11.27 -4.21 -1.36
N SER A 170 -10.24 -3.38 -1.29
CA SER A 170 -9.41 -3.23 -0.08
C SER A 170 -10.19 -2.67 1.12
N GLN A 171 -11.18 -1.79 0.87
CA GLN A 171 -12.04 -1.21 1.91
C GLN A 171 -13.20 -2.12 2.33
N HIS A 172 -13.66 -3.00 1.44
CA HIS A 172 -14.78 -3.92 1.64
C HIS A 172 -14.34 -5.38 1.52
N LEU A 173 -13.20 -5.68 2.16
CA LEU A 173 -12.54 -6.98 2.07
C LEU A 173 -13.43 -8.10 2.60
N GLU A 174 -14.22 -7.81 3.63
CA GLU A 174 -15.19 -8.72 4.25
C GLU A 174 -16.24 -9.20 3.25
N ASP A 175 -16.82 -8.30 2.46
CA ASP A 175 -17.82 -8.66 1.45
C ASP A 175 -17.17 -9.40 0.28
N ARG A 176 -15.99 -8.94 -0.16
CA ARG A 176 -15.24 -9.58 -1.24
C ARG A 176 -14.79 -10.99 -0.86
N SER A 177 -14.39 -11.21 0.38
CA SER A 177 -13.99 -12.54 0.89
C SER A 177 -15.13 -13.56 0.86
N ARG A 178 -16.38 -13.09 0.92
CA ARG A 178 -17.59 -13.90 0.81
C ARG A 178 -18.01 -14.14 -0.64
N GLY A 179 -17.23 -13.66 -1.62
CA GLY A 179 -17.58 -13.72 -3.03
C GLY A 179 -18.77 -12.83 -3.39
N LEU A 180 -18.95 -11.70 -2.70
CA LEU A 180 -20.05 -10.75 -2.96
C LEU A 180 -19.55 -9.50 -3.69
N GLY A 181 -20.42 -8.92 -4.52
CA GLY A 181 -20.22 -7.69 -5.29
C GLY A 181 -20.42 -6.42 -4.45
N ALA A 182 -20.58 -5.26 -5.08
CA ALA A 182 -20.77 -3.99 -4.37
C ALA A 182 -22.26 -3.69 -4.07
N GLY A 183 -22.51 -2.85 -3.07
CA GLY A 183 -23.84 -2.28 -2.77
C GLY A 183 -24.44 -2.74 -1.44
N ARG A 184 -25.62 -2.20 -1.10
CA ARG A 184 -26.32 -2.50 0.18
C ARG A 184 -26.80 -3.95 0.29
N ASN A 185 -27.17 -4.57 -0.84
CA ASN A 185 -27.55 -5.98 -0.95
C ASN A 185 -26.69 -6.64 -2.03
N PRO A 186 -25.42 -6.96 -1.70
CA PRO A 186 -24.44 -7.37 -2.70
C PRO A 186 -24.78 -8.76 -3.25
N GLN A 187 -24.70 -8.91 -4.57
CA GLN A 187 -24.96 -10.17 -5.28
C GLN A 187 -23.69 -11.04 -5.33
N PRO A 188 -23.80 -12.37 -5.51
CA PRO A 188 -22.65 -13.23 -5.76
C PRO A 188 -21.83 -12.76 -6.96
N LEU A 189 -20.50 -12.82 -6.84
CA LEU A 189 -19.55 -12.43 -7.88
C LEU A 189 -19.47 -13.51 -8.97
N GLU A 190 -19.51 -13.07 -10.22
CA GLU A 190 -19.13 -13.88 -11.37
C GLU A 190 -17.65 -13.68 -11.68
N LEU A 191 -16.81 -14.59 -11.19
CA LEU A 191 -15.36 -14.51 -11.39
C LEU A 191 -15.00 -14.61 -12.88
N LYS A 192 -14.12 -13.71 -13.32
CA LYS A 192 -13.62 -13.68 -14.69
C LYS A 192 -12.24 -14.34 -14.79
N PRO A 193 -11.87 -14.88 -15.96
CA PRO A 193 -10.58 -15.53 -16.15
C PRO A 193 -9.40 -14.62 -15.77
N ILE A 194 -8.37 -15.19 -15.15
CA ILE A 194 -7.13 -14.50 -14.81
C ILE A 194 -5.98 -15.23 -15.47
N ALA A 195 -5.16 -14.52 -16.24
CA ALA A 195 -3.92 -15.06 -16.82
C ALA A 195 -2.82 -14.01 -16.69
N ASN A 196 -2.03 -14.11 -15.63
CA ASN A 196 -0.87 -13.25 -15.39
C ASN A 196 0.32 -14.08 -14.88
N ASN A 197 1.45 -13.41 -14.58
CA ASN A 197 2.70 -14.08 -14.17
C ASN A 197 2.59 -14.89 -12.86
N LEU A 198 1.58 -14.60 -12.03
CA LEU A 198 1.42 -15.22 -10.72
C LEU A 198 0.24 -16.20 -10.67
N ILE A 199 -0.83 -15.93 -11.42
CA ILE A 199 -2.09 -16.68 -11.39
C ILE A 199 -2.52 -17.00 -12.82
N ASN A 200 -2.76 -18.29 -13.08
CA ASN A 200 -3.41 -18.77 -14.29
C ASN A 200 -4.68 -19.55 -13.91
N ALA A 201 -5.83 -18.88 -13.98
CA ALA A 201 -7.14 -19.40 -13.61
C ALA A 201 -8.15 -19.10 -14.73
N PRO A 202 -8.29 -19.97 -15.74
CA PRO A 202 -9.22 -19.75 -16.86
C PRO A 202 -10.69 -19.76 -16.43
N GLY A 203 -11.03 -20.38 -15.31
CA GLY A 203 -12.37 -20.31 -14.69
C GLY A 203 -12.57 -19.12 -13.74
N GLY A 204 -11.55 -18.26 -13.60
CA GLY A 204 -11.50 -17.18 -12.62
C GLY A 204 -11.07 -17.63 -11.24
N ALA A 205 -10.58 -16.69 -10.44
CA ALA A 205 -10.21 -16.90 -9.05
C ALA A 205 -10.55 -15.67 -8.22
N LEU A 206 -10.97 -15.90 -6.97
CA LEU A 206 -11.16 -14.83 -6.00
C LEU A 206 -9.81 -14.48 -5.39
N VAL A 207 -9.34 -13.27 -5.66
CA VAL A 207 -8.05 -12.76 -5.22
C VAL A 207 -8.28 -11.55 -4.33
N LEU A 208 -7.97 -11.66 -3.04
CA LEU A 208 -8.32 -10.62 -2.07
C LEU A 208 -7.17 -9.64 -1.80
N ASN A 209 -5.95 -10.16 -1.80
CA ASN A 209 -4.76 -9.39 -1.48
C ASN A 209 -3.56 -10.02 -2.19
N CYS A 210 -3.08 -9.40 -3.26
CA CYS A 210 -2.07 -10.00 -4.12
C CYS A 210 -1.00 -8.98 -4.52
N LEU A 211 0.25 -9.44 -4.56
CA LEU A 211 1.39 -8.71 -5.07
C LEU A 211 2.04 -9.48 -6.20
N ASN A 212 1.83 -9.03 -7.43
CA ASN A 212 2.47 -9.53 -8.65
C ASN A 212 3.64 -8.63 -9.01
N GLY A 213 4.81 -8.89 -8.40
CA GLY A 213 5.96 -7.97 -8.46
C GLY A 213 5.69 -6.68 -7.69
N SER A 214 5.71 -5.54 -8.39
CA SER A 214 5.33 -4.22 -7.87
C SER A 214 3.82 -3.96 -7.88
N LYS A 215 3.04 -4.81 -8.55
CA LYS A 215 1.62 -4.57 -8.77
C LYS A 215 0.77 -5.12 -7.63
N TYR A 216 -0.01 -4.24 -7.02
CA TYR A 216 -0.99 -4.57 -6.01
C TYR A 216 -2.34 -4.82 -6.65
N GLY A 217 -2.91 -6.02 -6.47
CA GLY A 217 -4.13 -6.38 -7.17
C GLY A 217 -5.11 -7.19 -6.33
N SER A 218 -6.36 -7.14 -6.78
CA SER A 218 -7.49 -7.84 -6.17
C SER A 218 -8.64 -8.01 -7.17
N THR A 219 -9.56 -8.93 -6.88
CA THR A 219 -10.79 -9.11 -7.62
C THR A 219 -11.75 -7.95 -7.31
N MET A 220 -12.17 -7.25 -8.35
CA MET A 220 -13.08 -6.10 -8.28
C MET A 220 -14.54 -6.56 -8.18
N ALA A 221 -15.44 -5.59 -7.99
CA ALA A 221 -16.87 -5.84 -7.79
C ALA A 221 -17.57 -6.48 -9.01
N ASP A 222 -16.96 -6.40 -10.19
CA ASP A 222 -17.43 -6.95 -11.45
C ASP A 222 -16.84 -8.35 -11.76
N GLY A 223 -16.02 -8.88 -10.85
CA GLY A 223 -15.38 -10.19 -10.97
C GLY A 223 -14.08 -10.20 -11.76
N HIS A 224 -13.66 -9.08 -12.36
CA HIS A 224 -12.33 -8.97 -12.98
C HIS A 224 -11.25 -8.81 -11.92
N TYR A 225 -10.05 -9.31 -12.23
CA TYR A 225 -8.86 -8.98 -11.46
C TYR A 225 -8.32 -7.62 -11.94
N GLY A 226 -8.23 -6.66 -11.03
CA GLY A 226 -7.60 -5.37 -11.28
C GLY A 226 -6.27 -5.24 -10.54
N GLU A 227 -5.38 -4.40 -11.04
CA GLU A 227 -4.08 -4.15 -10.44
C GLU A 227 -3.64 -2.68 -10.54
N VAL A 228 -2.92 -2.21 -9.52
CA VAL A 228 -2.30 -0.90 -9.46
C VAL A 228 -0.81 -1.07 -9.23
N ASP A 229 -0.01 -0.45 -10.08
CA ASP A 229 1.44 -0.56 -10.02
C ASP A 229 2.04 0.37 -8.96
N VAL A 230 2.73 -0.19 -7.96
CA VAL A 230 3.42 0.54 -6.90
C VAL A 230 4.88 0.72 -7.31
N SER A 231 5.11 1.69 -8.19
CA SER A 231 6.39 1.85 -8.90
C SER A 231 6.79 3.32 -9.08
N PRO A 232 8.08 3.58 -9.37
CA PRO A 232 8.54 4.90 -9.77
C PRO A 232 7.82 5.45 -11.00
N GLU A 233 7.44 4.60 -11.95
CA GLU A 233 6.72 4.98 -13.17
C GLU A 233 5.32 5.53 -12.84
N SER A 234 4.60 4.89 -11.91
CA SER A 234 3.32 5.39 -11.41
C SER A 234 3.47 6.73 -10.70
N MET A 235 4.51 6.90 -9.89
CA MET A 235 4.81 8.19 -9.26
C MET A 235 5.18 9.27 -10.26
N GLN A 236 5.90 8.94 -11.33
CA GLN A 236 6.24 9.89 -12.39
C GLN A 236 4.99 10.43 -13.09
N ARG A 237 4.01 9.56 -13.37
CA ARG A 237 2.71 9.97 -13.93
C ARG A 237 1.97 10.92 -12.99
N LEU A 238 1.94 10.60 -11.69
CA LEU A 238 1.31 11.45 -10.69
C LEU A 238 2.01 12.81 -10.56
N GLN A 239 3.34 12.82 -10.60
CA GLN A 239 4.15 14.04 -10.56
C GLN A 239 3.86 14.94 -11.76
N SER A 240 3.79 14.36 -12.97
CA SER A 240 3.44 15.12 -14.18
C SER A 240 2.07 15.79 -14.06
N VAL A 241 1.06 15.08 -13.56
CA VAL A 241 -0.29 15.64 -13.34
C VAL A 241 -0.25 16.77 -12.31
N LEU A 242 0.41 16.58 -11.17
CA LEU A 242 0.51 17.63 -10.15
C LEU A 242 1.27 18.86 -10.65
N HIS A 243 2.37 18.65 -11.40
CA HIS A 243 3.14 19.75 -11.97
C HIS A 243 2.32 20.56 -12.98
N GLU A 244 1.63 19.88 -13.89
CA GLU A 244 0.74 20.53 -14.85
C GLU A 244 -0.37 21.28 -14.11
N LEU A 245 -1.01 20.66 -13.11
CA LEU A 245 -2.06 21.28 -12.29
C LEU A 245 -1.58 22.59 -11.66
N LEU A 246 -0.43 22.58 -10.98
CA LEU A 246 0.11 23.76 -10.33
C LEU A 246 0.41 24.88 -11.33
N SER A 247 0.81 24.54 -12.56
CA SER A 247 1.08 25.51 -13.63
C SER A 247 -0.16 26.21 -14.19
N LEU A 248 -1.36 25.66 -13.99
CA LEU A 248 -2.61 26.23 -14.51
C LEU A 248 -3.07 27.48 -13.77
N PHE A 249 -2.60 27.67 -12.53
CA PHE A 249 -2.99 28.79 -11.69
C PHE A 249 -1.97 29.93 -11.78
N LYS A 250 -2.46 31.15 -11.58
CA LYS A 250 -1.59 32.31 -11.37
C LYS A 250 -1.20 32.39 -9.91
N TRP A 251 0.07 32.63 -9.65
CA TRP A 251 0.63 32.65 -8.31
C TRP A 251 1.34 33.97 -8.04
N HIS A 252 1.38 34.37 -6.77
CA HIS A 252 2.22 35.45 -6.28
C HIS A 252 3.08 35.01 -5.09
N GLY A 253 4.12 35.79 -4.80
CA GLY A 253 5.11 35.47 -3.76
C GLY A 253 6.23 34.53 -4.24
N PRO A 254 7.14 34.12 -3.34
CA PRO A 254 8.28 33.30 -3.71
C PRO A 254 7.86 31.88 -4.10
N LYS A 255 8.60 31.31 -5.06
CA LYS A 255 8.51 29.89 -5.44
C LYS A 255 8.94 29.00 -4.27
N ARG A 256 8.31 27.83 -4.15
CA ARG A 256 8.71 26.80 -3.17
C ARG A 256 9.16 25.53 -3.89
N HIS A 257 10.29 24.99 -3.47
CA HIS A 257 10.78 23.68 -3.90
C HIS A 257 10.52 22.66 -2.78
N ALA A 258 9.99 21.49 -3.14
CA ALA A 258 9.65 20.43 -2.19
C ALA A 258 10.08 19.06 -2.76
N PRO A 259 10.41 18.06 -1.90
CA PRO A 259 10.34 18.08 -0.43
C PRO A 259 11.49 18.86 0.24
N SER A 260 11.33 19.19 1.51
CA SER A 260 12.38 19.82 2.34
C SER A 260 13.47 18.81 2.72
N ALA A 261 14.69 19.32 2.98
CA ALA A 261 15.82 18.55 3.50
C ALA A 261 15.77 18.40 5.03
#